data_AF-A0A7W0TRI1-F1
#
_entry.id   AF-A0A7W0TRI1-F1
#
_cell.length_a   1.000
_cell.length_b   1.000
_cell.length_c   1.000
_cell.angle_alpha   90.00
_cell.angle_beta   90.00
_cell.angle_gamma   90.00
#
_symmetry.space_group_name_H-M   'P 1'
#
loop_
_entity.id
_entity.type
_entity.pdbx_description
1 polymer ?
#
loop_
_entity_poly.entity_id
_entity_poly.type
_entity_poly.pdbx_seq_one_letter_code
_entity_poly.pdbx_strand_id
1 'polypeptide(L)'
;MCALAVTTGASASELIARKASAVKLTIDESGTARVFYRAAGRLRSVRALGATNARHPSPKRPQVAFRIKYSSKKTRAPQNRCRAYDGPPLRWLVKACKAPDGSYWALQSWQRALPNYGRDAKPVQSSPELRLSHWRGTVARLDVYQDWVYGGRYHGLFGKLSYLGKPVHGFKTTRSGAPLDGYGRNLYLDTYNSAYGTGWRRENAFVARKPSGHFCYGFYPHGADGRGRADGRGGVTGHGQRYRITAIGPGVTPDVVWEGTGLPDFDPANPALVSLEQQFNALRALVAPADRGCQAN
;
A
#
# COMPACT_ATOMS: atom_id res chain seq x y z
N MET A 1 -37.10 11.40 5.21
CA MET A 1 -35.65 11.54 5.45
C MET A 1 -34.97 10.22 5.12
N CYS A 2 -34.32 10.11 3.97
CA CYS A 2 -33.55 8.91 3.61
C CYS A 2 -32.16 8.97 4.27
N ALA A 3 -31.90 8.06 5.21
CA ALA A 3 -30.58 7.86 5.77
C ALA A 3 -29.69 7.15 4.73
N LEU A 4 -28.75 7.90 4.13
CA LEU A 4 -27.66 7.31 3.34
C LEU A 4 -26.75 6.52 4.29
N ALA A 5 -26.92 5.20 4.30
CA ALA A 5 -25.95 4.28 4.87
C ALA A 5 -24.69 4.32 4.00
N VAL A 6 -23.68 5.10 4.41
CA VAL A 6 -22.33 4.97 3.89
C VAL A 6 -21.84 3.60 4.30
N THR A 7 -21.81 2.66 3.37
CA THR A 7 -21.12 1.39 3.56
C THR A 7 -19.63 1.71 3.73
N THR A 8 -19.17 1.74 4.98
CA THR A 8 -17.74 1.78 5.27
C THR A 8 -17.16 0.46 4.78
N GLY A 9 -16.65 0.45 3.54
CA GLY A 9 -15.85 -0.66 3.05
C GLY A 9 -14.78 -0.94 4.08
N ALA A 10 -14.74 -2.17 4.58
CA ALA A 10 -13.75 -2.61 5.57
C ALA A 10 -12.37 -2.23 5.03
N SER A 11 -11.77 -1.20 5.60
CA SER A 11 -10.51 -0.67 5.13
C SER A 11 -9.42 -1.52 5.76
N ALA A 12 -8.71 -2.25 4.91
CA ALA A 12 -7.46 -2.87 5.28
C ALA A 12 -6.53 -1.81 5.92
N SER A 13 -5.73 -2.13 6.95
CA SER A 13 -5.12 -1.23 7.96
C SER A 13 -5.95 0.06 8.22
N GLU A 14 -6.63 0.17 9.35
CA GLU A 14 -7.66 1.21 9.46
C GLU A 14 -7.11 2.64 9.38
N LEU A 15 -7.68 3.45 8.47
CA LEU A 15 -7.49 4.90 8.47
C LEU A 15 -8.14 5.53 9.72
N ILE A 16 -7.33 6.03 10.64
CA ILE A 16 -7.79 6.70 11.87
C ILE A 16 -8.00 8.20 11.65
N ALA A 17 -7.08 8.84 10.92
CA ALA A 17 -7.10 10.28 10.74
C ALA A 17 -6.25 10.72 9.55
N ARG A 18 -6.42 11.98 9.14
CA ARG A 18 -5.53 12.67 8.21
C ARG A 18 -4.85 13.83 8.93
N LYS A 19 -3.58 14.13 8.57
CA LYS A 19 -2.79 15.22 9.16
C LYS A 19 -2.78 15.17 10.70
N ALA A 20 -2.63 13.97 11.25
CA ALA A 20 -2.57 13.76 12.68
C ALA A 20 -1.19 14.17 13.23
N SER A 21 -1.17 14.81 14.40
CA SER A 21 0.05 15.15 15.14
C SER A 21 -0.10 14.80 16.61
N ALA A 22 0.97 14.92 17.39
CA ALA A 22 1.00 14.58 18.82
C ALA A 22 0.40 13.19 19.12
N VAL A 23 0.79 12.20 18.30
CA VAL A 23 0.23 10.85 18.32
C VAL A 23 0.74 10.08 19.54
N LYS A 24 -0.19 9.55 20.33
CA LYS A 24 0.07 8.63 21.44
C LYS A 24 -0.73 7.35 21.25
N LEU A 25 -0.07 6.21 21.46
CA LEU A 25 -0.68 4.89 21.46
C LEU A 25 -0.56 4.30 22.87
N THR A 26 -1.66 3.79 23.40
CA THR A 26 -1.69 3.02 24.66
C THR A 26 -2.52 1.78 24.46
N ILE A 27 -2.06 0.65 25.01
CA ILE A 27 -2.84 -0.60 25.07
C ILE A 27 -3.19 -0.85 26.53
N ASP A 28 -4.46 -1.08 26.82
CA ASP A 28 -4.90 -1.44 28.18
C ASP A 28 -4.81 -2.95 28.45
N GLU A 29 -5.15 -3.37 29.67
CA GLU A 29 -5.11 -4.78 30.09
C GLU A 29 -6.03 -5.69 29.27
N SER A 30 -7.12 -5.15 28.71
CA SER A 30 -8.04 -5.90 27.87
C SER A 30 -7.52 -6.10 26.44
N GLY A 31 -6.33 -5.60 26.13
CA GLY A 31 -5.78 -5.59 24.77
C GLY A 31 -6.45 -4.56 23.85
N THR A 32 -7.15 -3.57 24.42
CA THR A 32 -7.80 -2.51 23.63
C THR A 32 -6.82 -1.38 23.37
N ALA A 33 -6.73 -0.95 22.11
CA ALA A 33 -5.94 0.20 21.73
C ALA A 33 -6.69 1.50 21.96
N ARG A 34 -5.99 2.48 22.55
CA ARG A 34 -6.40 3.87 22.56
C ARG A 34 -5.35 4.74 21.88
N VAL A 35 -5.78 5.43 20.82
CA VAL A 35 -4.97 6.36 20.04
C VAL A 35 -5.42 7.77 20.38
N PHE A 36 -4.52 8.61 20.85
CA PHE A 36 -4.75 10.04 21.02
C PHE A 36 -3.95 10.80 19.97
N TYR A 37 -4.53 11.85 19.41
CA TYR A 37 -3.88 12.67 18.40
C TYR A 37 -4.54 14.04 18.31
N ARG A 38 -3.85 15.00 17.70
CA ARG A 38 -4.44 16.27 17.28
C ARG A 38 -4.72 16.24 15.79
N ALA A 39 -5.87 16.76 15.38
CA ALA A 39 -6.23 16.98 13.99
C ALA A 39 -7.09 18.24 13.89
N ALA A 40 -6.73 19.15 12.97
CA ALA A 40 -7.34 20.47 12.82
C ALA A 40 -7.42 21.23 14.16
N GLY A 41 -6.29 21.30 14.90
CA GLY A 41 -6.18 21.97 16.20
C GLY A 41 -6.84 21.25 17.38
N ARG A 42 -7.75 20.30 17.14
CA ARG A 42 -8.55 19.63 18.18
C ARG A 42 -7.91 18.33 18.63
N LEU A 43 -7.92 18.08 19.94
CA LEU A 43 -7.60 16.77 20.50
C LEU A 43 -8.70 15.78 20.14
N ARG A 44 -8.30 14.61 19.65
CA ARG A 44 -9.18 13.49 19.32
C ARG A 44 -8.62 12.21 19.92
N SER A 45 -9.51 11.26 20.12
CA SER A 45 -9.14 9.91 20.52
C SER A 45 -9.94 8.86 19.77
N VAL A 46 -9.32 7.72 19.56
CA VAL A 46 -9.94 6.52 19.02
C VAL A 46 -9.71 5.37 19.97
N ARG A 47 -10.77 4.59 20.22
CA ARG A 47 -10.68 3.27 20.83
C ARG A 47 -10.89 2.21 19.75
N ALA A 48 -9.98 1.26 19.63
CA ALA A 48 -10.02 0.18 18.64
C ALA A 48 -9.76 -1.18 19.31
N LEU A 49 -10.56 -2.19 18.94
CA LEU A 49 -10.47 -3.55 19.48
C LEU A 49 -11.05 -4.58 18.51
N GLY A 50 -10.87 -5.87 18.83
CA GLY A 50 -11.66 -6.97 18.25
C GLY A 50 -11.18 -7.51 16.90
N ALA A 51 -10.05 -7.03 16.36
CA ALA A 51 -9.46 -7.60 15.16
C ALA A 51 -7.95 -7.71 15.30
N THR A 52 -7.40 -8.81 14.78
CA THR A 52 -5.97 -9.10 14.68
C THR A 52 -5.73 -9.83 13.37
N ASN A 53 -4.58 -9.61 12.73
CA ASN A 53 -4.15 -10.29 11.49
C ASN A 53 -5.08 -10.04 10.30
N ALA A 54 -5.07 -10.97 9.34
CA ALA A 54 -5.91 -10.99 8.16
C ALA A 54 -6.42 -12.40 7.90
N ARG A 55 -7.62 -12.51 7.33
CA ARG A 55 -8.09 -13.72 6.66
C ARG A 55 -7.53 -13.76 5.24
N HIS A 56 -7.24 -14.96 4.77
CA HIS A 56 -6.95 -15.20 3.36
C HIS A 56 -8.17 -14.89 2.48
N PRO A 57 -7.97 -14.49 1.21
CA PRO A 57 -9.05 -14.17 0.29
C PRO A 57 -10.14 -15.25 0.27
N SER A 58 -11.38 -14.85 0.57
CA SER A 58 -12.55 -15.71 0.52
C SER A 58 -13.77 -14.93 0.04
N PRO A 59 -14.49 -15.40 -0.99
CA PRO A 59 -15.73 -14.74 -1.42
C PRO A 59 -16.89 -14.98 -0.43
N LYS A 60 -16.75 -15.95 0.49
CA LYS A 60 -17.83 -16.38 1.40
C LYS A 60 -17.75 -15.76 2.80
N ARG A 61 -16.61 -15.16 3.17
CA ARG A 61 -16.38 -14.64 4.52
C ARG A 61 -15.88 -13.21 4.44
N PRO A 62 -16.39 -12.28 5.26
CA PRO A 62 -15.85 -10.93 5.32
C PRO A 62 -14.43 -10.93 5.90
N GLN A 63 -13.65 -9.92 5.53
CA GLN A 63 -12.35 -9.67 6.14
C GLN A 63 -12.50 -9.22 7.60
N VAL A 64 -11.45 -9.41 8.42
CA VAL A 64 -11.42 -8.85 9.79
C VAL A 64 -11.36 -7.33 9.76
N ALA A 65 -12.06 -6.69 10.70
CA ALA A 65 -12.11 -5.24 10.85
C ALA A 65 -12.22 -4.87 12.33
N PHE A 66 -11.60 -3.75 12.71
CA PHE A 66 -11.70 -3.27 14.08
C PHE A 66 -13.12 -2.80 14.42
N ARG A 67 -13.49 -2.95 15.69
CA ARG A 67 -14.58 -2.18 16.27
C ARG A 67 -14.02 -0.86 16.76
N ILE A 68 -14.48 0.25 16.18
CA ILE A 68 -13.89 1.57 16.41
C ILE A 68 -14.90 2.52 17.04
N LYS A 69 -14.44 3.28 18.04
CA LYS A 69 -15.20 4.38 18.62
C LYS A 69 -14.34 5.64 18.68
N TYR A 70 -14.78 6.66 17.94
CA TYR A 70 -14.19 8.00 17.95
C TYR A 70 -14.73 8.82 19.12
N SER A 71 -13.88 9.65 19.71
CA SER A 71 -14.27 10.60 20.76
C SER A 71 -13.47 11.89 20.64
N SER A 72 -14.15 13.03 20.80
CA SER A 72 -13.57 14.37 20.91
C SER A 72 -13.40 14.81 22.37
N LYS A 73 -13.84 14.01 23.34
CA LYS A 73 -13.74 14.34 24.77
C LYS A 73 -12.32 14.07 25.27
N LYS A 74 -11.76 15.02 26.02
CA LYS A 74 -10.51 14.81 26.77
C LYS A 74 -10.80 13.77 27.85
N THR A 75 -10.40 12.53 27.60
CA THR A 75 -10.52 11.42 28.55
C THR A 75 -9.14 11.06 29.06
N ARG A 76 -9.05 10.62 30.32
CA ARG A 76 -7.79 10.11 30.86
C ARG A 76 -7.36 8.89 30.03
N ALA A 77 -6.08 8.86 29.68
CA ALA A 77 -5.51 7.68 29.04
C ALA A 77 -5.57 6.50 30.03
N PRO A 78 -5.98 5.31 29.58
CA PRO A 78 -5.88 4.13 30.43
C PRO A 78 -4.41 3.86 30.75
N GLN A 79 -4.17 3.05 31.78
CA GLN A 79 -2.83 2.58 32.08
C GLN A 79 -2.26 1.84 30.86
N ASN A 80 -1.06 2.24 30.44
CA ASN A 80 -0.42 1.66 29.27
C ASN A 80 0.30 0.37 29.67
N ARG A 81 -0.11 -0.75 29.07
CA ARG A 81 0.49 -2.07 29.22
C ARG A 81 1.41 -2.44 28.05
N CYS A 82 1.62 -1.53 27.09
CA CYS A 82 2.59 -1.70 26.02
C CYS A 82 4.00 -1.98 26.57
N ARG A 83 4.66 -2.98 26.00
CA ARG A 83 6.11 -3.16 26.07
C ARG A 83 6.78 -2.57 24.84
N ALA A 84 8.10 -2.45 24.88
CA ALA A 84 8.89 -2.04 23.72
C ALA A 84 8.57 -2.92 22.51
N TYR A 85 8.49 -2.30 21.34
CA TYR A 85 8.26 -3.02 20.10
C TYR A 85 9.50 -3.83 19.72
N ASP A 86 9.34 -5.14 19.54
CA ASP A 86 10.39 -6.08 19.12
C ASP A 86 9.99 -6.85 17.84
N GLY A 87 9.00 -6.36 17.10
CA GLY A 87 8.53 -6.99 15.87
C GLY A 87 9.34 -6.60 14.62
N PRO A 88 8.92 -7.06 13.43
CA PRO A 88 9.58 -6.75 12.16
C PRO A 88 9.74 -5.23 11.90
N PRO A 89 10.75 -4.79 11.15
CA PRO A 89 10.88 -3.37 10.82
C PRO A 89 9.66 -2.86 10.05
N LEU A 90 9.15 -1.68 10.46
CA LEU A 90 8.01 -1.04 9.81
C LEU A 90 8.44 0.29 9.19
N ARG A 91 8.08 0.50 7.93
CA ARG A 91 8.23 1.80 7.27
C ARG A 91 7.09 2.74 7.68
N TRP A 92 7.31 4.05 7.56
CA TRP A 92 6.32 5.07 7.94
C TRP A 92 5.89 5.04 9.42
N LEU A 93 6.71 4.43 10.28
CA LEU A 93 6.36 4.21 11.68
C LEU A 93 6.23 5.52 12.46
N VAL A 94 5.10 5.66 13.16
CA VAL A 94 4.84 6.75 14.10
C VAL A 94 4.97 6.26 15.54
N LYS A 95 4.29 5.16 15.86
CA LYS A 95 4.35 4.45 17.15
C LYS A 95 4.09 2.97 16.92
N ALA A 96 4.78 2.11 17.65
CA ALA A 96 4.41 0.70 17.76
C ALA A 96 4.71 0.20 19.16
N CYS A 97 4.06 -0.90 19.55
CA CYS A 97 4.36 -1.59 20.79
C CYS A 97 3.98 -3.07 20.74
N LYS A 98 4.55 -3.85 21.66
CA LYS A 98 4.12 -5.23 21.93
C LYS A 98 3.08 -5.21 23.05
N ALA A 99 1.90 -5.78 22.80
CA ALA A 99 0.85 -5.91 23.80
C ALA A 99 1.16 -7.05 24.79
N PRO A 100 0.51 -7.08 25.97
CA PRO A 100 0.74 -8.12 26.98
C PRO A 100 0.49 -9.55 26.49
N ASP A 101 -0.44 -9.72 25.56
CA ASP A 101 -0.79 -11.01 24.97
C ASP A 101 0.23 -11.49 23.91
N GLY A 102 1.27 -10.69 23.63
CA GLY A 102 2.31 -10.95 22.64
C GLY A 102 1.98 -10.49 21.22
N SER A 103 0.83 -9.85 20.99
CA SER A 103 0.53 -9.22 19.71
C SER A 103 1.24 -7.87 19.56
N TYR A 104 1.17 -7.29 18.38
CA TYR A 104 1.77 -6.00 18.04
C TYR A 104 0.72 -5.02 17.59
N TRP A 105 0.84 -3.77 18.04
CA TRP A 105 0.08 -2.64 17.53
C TRP A 105 1.02 -1.62 16.91
N ALA A 106 0.62 -1.04 15.78
CA ALA A 106 1.39 0.00 15.12
C ALA A 106 0.52 1.09 14.50
N LEU A 107 1.07 2.28 14.46
CA LEU A 107 0.58 3.44 13.74
C LEU A 107 1.60 3.82 12.68
N GLN A 108 1.17 3.84 11.42
CA GLN A 108 1.96 4.27 10.27
C GLN A 108 1.36 5.54 9.67
N SER A 109 2.18 6.39 9.05
CA SER A 109 1.73 7.66 8.46
C SER A 109 2.37 7.95 7.11
N TRP A 110 1.56 7.98 6.04
CA TRP A 110 2.02 8.23 4.67
C TRP A 110 0.91 8.76 3.74
N GLN A 111 1.30 9.31 2.58
CA GLN A 111 0.39 9.94 1.62
C GLN A 111 -0.12 8.94 0.58
N ARG A 112 -1.23 8.26 0.92
CA ARG A 112 -1.84 7.28 0.01
C ARG A 112 -2.54 7.91 -1.19
N ALA A 113 -3.28 9.00 -0.97
CA ALA A 113 -4.26 9.53 -1.92
C ALA A 113 -3.69 10.44 -3.01
N LEU A 114 -2.37 10.42 -3.24
CA LEU A 114 -1.73 11.15 -4.33
C LEU A 114 -2.31 10.71 -5.68
N PRO A 115 -2.57 11.65 -6.60
CA PRO A 115 -3.08 11.33 -7.93
C PRO A 115 -1.99 10.65 -8.76
N ASN A 116 -2.42 9.81 -9.71
CA ASN A 116 -1.51 9.07 -10.58
C ASN A 116 -0.79 9.97 -11.58
N TYR A 117 0.31 9.45 -12.10
CA TYR A 117 1.10 10.00 -13.19
C TYR A 117 1.62 11.41 -12.91
N GLY A 118 2.17 11.60 -11.71
CA GLY A 118 2.82 12.85 -11.30
C GLY A 118 1.91 14.08 -11.24
N ARG A 119 0.58 13.90 -11.25
CA ARG A 119 -0.37 15.03 -11.16
C ARG A 119 -0.22 15.78 -9.84
N ASP A 120 -0.52 17.07 -9.88
CA ASP A 120 -0.54 17.87 -8.67
C ASP A 120 -1.66 17.41 -7.74
N ALA A 121 -1.27 17.19 -6.48
CA ALA A 121 -2.19 16.74 -5.45
C ALA A 121 -2.94 17.92 -4.84
N LYS A 122 -4.27 17.81 -4.75
CA LYS A 122 -5.06 18.71 -3.89
C LYS A 122 -4.64 18.53 -2.42
N PRO A 123 -4.83 19.53 -1.54
CA PRO A 123 -4.42 19.43 -0.14
C PRO A 123 -4.95 18.21 0.63
N VAL A 124 -6.12 17.69 0.27
CA VAL A 124 -6.69 16.47 0.86
C VAL A 124 -5.98 15.21 0.38
N GLN A 125 -5.50 15.18 -0.87
CA GLN A 125 -4.81 14.06 -1.50
C GLN A 125 -3.38 13.91 -0.95
N SER A 126 -2.70 15.02 -0.71
CA SER A 126 -1.38 15.07 -0.06
C SER A 126 -1.45 15.03 1.47
N SER A 127 -2.61 14.80 2.06
CA SER A 127 -2.71 14.67 3.52
C SER A 127 -2.22 13.29 3.97
N PRO A 128 -1.19 13.21 4.84
CA PRO A 128 -0.75 11.93 5.38
C PRO A 128 -1.88 11.28 6.18
N GLU A 129 -2.07 9.99 5.93
CA GLU A 129 -3.05 9.12 6.59
C GLU A 129 -2.39 8.46 7.81
N LEU A 130 -2.95 8.64 9.00
CA LEU A 130 -2.58 7.87 10.19
C LEU A 130 -3.36 6.54 10.18
N ARG A 131 -2.64 5.44 10.09
CA ARG A 131 -3.21 4.10 9.86
C ARG A 131 -2.85 3.15 10.99
N LEU A 132 -3.84 2.42 11.52
CA LEU A 132 -3.70 1.51 12.67
C LEU A 132 -3.65 0.05 12.23
N SER A 133 -2.76 -0.69 12.86
CA SER A 133 -2.56 -2.12 12.62
C SER A 133 -2.46 -2.90 13.93
N HIS A 134 -2.91 -4.16 13.90
CA HIS A 134 -2.84 -5.13 15.01
C HIS A 134 -2.58 -6.54 14.45
N TRP A 135 -1.46 -7.16 14.82
CA TRP A 135 -1.07 -8.45 14.27
C TRP A 135 -0.24 -9.29 15.24
N ARG A 136 0.00 -10.55 14.87
CA ARG A 136 0.94 -11.47 15.50
C ARG A 136 1.81 -12.08 14.41
N GLY A 137 3.09 -12.31 14.73
CA GLY A 137 4.04 -12.92 13.81
C GLY A 137 4.44 -12.01 12.66
N THR A 138 4.52 -12.57 11.46
CA THR A 138 5.05 -11.90 10.27
C THR A 138 4.06 -10.91 9.64
N VAL A 139 4.60 -9.89 8.99
CA VAL A 139 3.82 -8.96 8.14
C VAL A 139 3.66 -9.53 6.72
N ALA A 140 2.84 -8.87 5.89
CA ALA A 140 2.75 -9.21 4.48
C ALA A 140 4.10 -9.01 3.76
N ARG A 141 4.32 -9.77 2.69
CA ARG A 141 5.54 -9.71 1.89
C ARG A 141 5.20 -9.17 0.51
N LEU A 142 5.98 -8.20 0.08
CA LEU A 142 5.91 -7.61 -1.24
C LEU A 142 7.23 -7.92 -1.96
N ASP A 143 7.18 -8.93 -2.81
CA ASP A 143 8.27 -9.29 -3.71
C ASP A 143 8.11 -8.48 -4.99
N VAL A 144 9.15 -7.74 -5.37
CA VAL A 144 9.15 -6.89 -6.56
C VAL A 144 10.45 -7.13 -7.32
N TYR A 145 10.29 -7.32 -8.61
CA TYR A 145 11.34 -7.51 -9.59
C TYR A 145 11.17 -6.45 -10.66
N GLN A 146 12.29 -6.11 -11.30
CA GLN A 146 12.35 -5.11 -12.35
C GLN A 146 12.77 -5.80 -13.63
N ASP A 147 12.38 -5.25 -14.76
CA ASP A 147 12.71 -5.83 -16.05
C ASP A 147 12.54 -4.79 -17.15
N TRP A 148 12.70 -5.20 -18.41
CA TRP A 148 12.21 -4.43 -19.53
C TRP A 148 11.02 -5.13 -20.22
N VAL A 149 10.26 -4.37 -20.99
CA VAL A 149 9.05 -4.82 -21.69
C VAL A 149 9.00 -4.21 -23.10
N TYR A 150 8.32 -4.90 -24.02
CA TYR A 150 8.27 -4.53 -25.44
C TYR A 150 9.66 -4.56 -26.09
N GLY A 151 10.37 -5.67 -25.95
CA GLY A 151 11.71 -5.89 -26.51
C GLY A 151 12.75 -4.93 -25.96
N GLY A 152 12.73 -4.63 -24.66
CA GLY A 152 13.67 -3.69 -24.04
C GLY A 152 13.26 -2.22 -24.11
N ARG A 153 12.18 -1.88 -24.83
CA ARG A 153 11.80 -0.49 -25.11
C ARG A 153 11.35 0.30 -23.88
N TYR A 154 10.71 -0.35 -22.92
CA TYR A 154 10.23 0.32 -21.70
C TYR A 154 10.64 -0.45 -20.46
N HIS A 155 10.81 0.26 -19.36
CA HIS A 155 11.01 -0.34 -18.03
C HIS A 155 9.74 -1.06 -17.58
N GLY A 156 9.90 -2.10 -16.78
CA GLY A 156 8.83 -2.88 -16.20
C GLY A 156 9.08 -3.24 -14.73
N LEU A 157 7.99 -3.43 -13.99
CA LEU A 157 7.98 -4.03 -12.66
C LEU A 157 7.00 -5.18 -12.64
N PHE A 158 7.36 -6.25 -11.96
CA PHE A 158 6.42 -7.31 -11.65
C PHE A 158 6.70 -7.88 -10.27
N GLY A 159 5.79 -8.67 -9.74
CA GLY A 159 5.98 -9.20 -8.41
C GLY A 159 4.72 -9.80 -7.83
N LYS A 160 4.75 -10.01 -6.51
CA LYS A 160 3.67 -10.67 -5.77
C LYS A 160 3.49 -10.08 -4.39
N LEU A 161 2.22 -9.86 -4.02
CA LEU A 161 1.83 -9.55 -2.65
C LEU A 161 1.31 -10.83 -1.97
N SER A 162 1.93 -11.21 -0.86
CA SER A 162 1.56 -12.41 -0.10
C SER A 162 1.47 -12.14 1.41
N TYR A 163 0.71 -12.98 2.10
CA TYR A 163 0.62 -12.98 3.56
C TYR A 163 0.53 -14.43 4.03
N LEU A 164 1.45 -14.81 4.93
CA LEU A 164 1.62 -16.19 5.41
C LEU A 164 1.73 -17.19 4.24
N GLY A 165 2.56 -16.86 3.24
CA GLY A 165 2.81 -17.68 2.06
C GLY A 165 1.67 -17.71 1.03
N LYS A 166 0.50 -17.12 1.32
CA LYS A 166 -0.65 -17.14 0.40
C LYS A 166 -0.85 -15.81 -0.32
N PRO A 167 -1.37 -15.83 -1.56
CA PRO A 167 -1.72 -14.64 -2.30
C PRO A 167 -2.63 -13.67 -1.56
N VAL A 168 -2.38 -12.39 -1.74
CA VAL A 168 -3.28 -11.31 -1.31
C VAL A 168 -3.92 -10.71 -2.56
N HIS A 169 -5.21 -10.95 -2.76
CA HIS A 169 -5.97 -10.40 -3.88
C HIS A 169 -7.42 -10.08 -3.46
N GLY A 170 -8.13 -9.35 -4.32
CA GLY A 170 -9.53 -8.95 -4.12
C GLY A 170 -10.43 -9.72 -5.08
N PHE A 171 -11.69 -9.33 -5.13
CA PHE A 171 -12.71 -9.95 -5.99
C PHE A 171 -13.38 -8.95 -6.92
N LYS A 172 -13.41 -7.65 -6.57
CA LYS A 172 -14.06 -6.63 -7.38
C LYS A 172 -13.35 -5.28 -7.29
N THR A 173 -13.32 -4.55 -8.41
CA THR A 173 -12.83 -3.18 -8.49
C THR A 173 -13.81 -2.29 -9.24
N THR A 174 -13.72 -0.97 -9.05
CA THR A 174 -14.31 0.02 -9.95
C THR A 174 -13.64 -0.05 -11.33
N ARG A 175 -14.21 0.65 -12.32
CA ARG A 175 -13.57 0.84 -13.64
C ARG A 175 -12.20 1.52 -13.54
N SER A 176 -11.98 2.33 -12.50
CA SER A 176 -10.72 3.01 -12.21
C SER A 176 -9.74 2.20 -11.35
N GLY A 177 -10.07 0.93 -11.03
CA GLY A 177 -9.16 0.04 -10.29
C GLY A 177 -9.20 0.23 -8.76
N ALA A 178 -10.18 0.95 -8.21
CA ALA A 178 -10.37 1.04 -6.77
C ALA A 178 -11.06 -0.24 -6.25
N PRO A 179 -10.55 -0.92 -5.23
CA PRO A 179 -11.18 -2.12 -4.69
C PRO A 179 -12.57 -1.86 -4.10
N LEU A 180 -13.49 -2.82 -4.29
CA LEU A 180 -14.89 -2.75 -3.84
C LEU A 180 -15.24 -3.82 -2.79
N ASP A 181 -14.23 -4.48 -2.23
CA ASP A 181 -14.38 -5.52 -1.22
C ASP A 181 -13.33 -5.36 -0.12
N GLY A 182 -13.55 -6.03 1.02
CA GLY A 182 -12.66 -5.92 2.18
C GLY A 182 -11.34 -6.69 2.07
N TYR A 183 -11.11 -7.44 0.99
CA TYR A 183 -9.81 -8.08 0.75
C TYR A 183 -8.94 -7.16 -0.08
N GLY A 184 -9.50 -6.65 -1.17
CA GLY A 184 -9.01 -5.62 -2.08
C GLY A 184 -8.11 -4.53 -1.48
N ARG A 185 -6.98 -4.25 -2.14
CA ARG A 185 -6.07 -3.14 -1.84
C ARG A 185 -5.23 -2.80 -3.06
N ASN A 186 -4.95 -1.52 -3.24
CA ASN A 186 -4.01 -1.03 -4.23
C ASN A 186 -2.57 -1.15 -3.70
N LEU A 187 -1.66 -1.44 -4.63
CA LEU A 187 -0.24 -1.19 -4.55
C LEU A 187 0.00 0.18 -5.16
N TYR A 188 0.71 1.03 -4.43
CA TYR A 188 0.98 2.42 -4.80
C TYR A 188 2.44 2.52 -5.21
N LEU A 189 2.68 2.69 -6.51
CA LEU A 189 4.00 2.83 -7.09
C LEU A 189 4.38 4.30 -7.13
N ASP A 190 5.47 4.65 -6.45
CA ASP A 190 6.11 5.96 -6.52
C ASP A 190 7.47 5.82 -7.22
N THR A 191 7.84 6.82 -8.01
CA THR A 191 9.13 6.91 -8.70
C THR A 191 9.91 8.12 -8.19
N TYR A 192 11.22 7.98 -8.04
CA TYR A 192 12.11 9.02 -7.54
C TYR A 192 12.90 9.64 -8.69
N ASN A 193 12.92 10.97 -8.79
CA ASN A 193 13.61 11.72 -9.84
C ASN A 193 13.29 11.17 -11.24
N SER A 194 12.00 11.10 -11.56
CA SER A 194 11.50 10.68 -12.87
C SER A 194 11.17 11.91 -13.72
N ALA A 195 10.67 11.68 -14.93
CA ALA A 195 10.14 12.74 -15.79
C ALA A 195 8.95 13.51 -15.17
N TYR A 196 8.41 13.08 -14.03
CA TYR A 196 7.43 13.86 -13.26
C TYR A 196 8.04 14.95 -12.37
N GLY A 197 9.37 14.99 -12.28
CA GLY A 197 10.14 15.98 -11.54
C GLY A 197 10.95 15.38 -10.39
N THR A 198 11.62 16.27 -9.65
CA THR A 198 12.50 15.89 -8.54
C THR A 198 11.70 15.30 -7.36
N GLY A 199 12.39 14.43 -6.61
CA GLY A 199 11.83 13.75 -5.43
C GLY A 199 10.90 12.59 -5.79
N TRP A 200 10.15 12.12 -4.80
CA TRP A 200 9.17 11.05 -4.96
C TRP A 200 7.88 11.58 -5.61
N ARG A 201 7.43 10.93 -6.68
CA ARG A 201 6.18 11.21 -7.40
C ARG A 201 5.36 9.94 -7.56
N ARG A 202 4.04 10.04 -7.45
CA ARG A 202 3.14 8.90 -7.69
C ARG A 202 3.10 8.56 -9.17
N GLU A 203 3.52 7.35 -9.53
CA GLU A 203 3.34 6.79 -10.86
C GLU A 203 1.91 6.30 -11.03
N ASN A 204 1.51 5.31 -10.24
CA ASN A 204 0.21 4.70 -10.39
C ASN A 204 -0.23 3.97 -9.13
N ALA A 205 -1.49 3.55 -9.13
CA ALA A 205 -2.05 2.66 -8.14
C ALA A 205 -2.81 1.54 -8.85
N PHE A 206 -2.46 0.29 -8.56
CA PHE A 206 -3.04 -0.89 -9.21
C PHE A 206 -3.27 -2.00 -8.19
N VAL A 207 -4.02 -3.03 -8.55
CA VAL A 207 -4.33 -4.15 -7.63
C VAL A 207 -3.47 -5.37 -7.95
N ALA A 208 -3.16 -6.15 -6.90
CA ALA A 208 -2.68 -7.52 -7.08
C ALA A 208 -3.80 -8.38 -7.68
N ARG A 209 -3.44 -9.17 -8.69
CA ARG A 209 -4.34 -9.97 -9.51
C ARG A 209 -4.82 -11.21 -8.79
N LYS A 210 -6.10 -11.53 -8.99
CA LYS A 210 -6.71 -12.79 -8.59
C LYS A 210 -6.30 -13.89 -9.57
N PRO A 211 -6.03 -15.13 -9.12
CA PRO A 211 -5.97 -15.59 -7.73
C PRO A 211 -4.55 -15.55 -7.13
N SER A 212 -3.51 -15.33 -7.94
CA SER A 212 -2.11 -15.56 -7.54
C SER A 212 -1.46 -14.40 -6.78
N GLY A 213 -2.12 -13.24 -6.67
CA GLY A 213 -1.61 -12.07 -5.94
C GLY A 213 -0.45 -11.37 -6.65
N HIS A 214 -0.19 -11.73 -7.91
CA HIS A 214 0.86 -11.13 -8.71
C HIS A 214 0.42 -9.76 -9.26
N PHE A 215 1.37 -8.93 -9.66
CA PHE A 215 1.12 -7.68 -10.36
C PHE A 215 2.23 -7.45 -11.38
N CYS A 216 1.91 -6.69 -12.42
CA CYS A 216 2.83 -6.35 -13.50
C CYS A 216 2.49 -4.93 -13.96
N TYR A 217 3.54 -4.16 -14.23
CA TYR A 217 3.46 -2.75 -14.56
C TYR A 217 4.52 -2.43 -15.60
N GLY A 218 4.14 -1.76 -16.69
CA GLY A 218 5.09 -1.24 -17.68
C GLY A 218 5.07 0.27 -17.65
N PHE A 219 6.25 0.90 -17.65
CA PHE A 219 6.41 2.35 -17.77
C PHE A 219 6.37 2.77 -19.24
N TYR A 220 5.24 2.52 -19.89
CA TYR A 220 4.97 3.05 -21.24
C TYR A 220 4.10 4.30 -21.14
N PRO A 221 4.08 5.16 -22.18
CA PRO A 221 3.28 6.37 -22.17
C PRO A 221 1.80 6.09 -21.88
N HIS A 222 1.26 6.72 -20.84
CA HIS A 222 -0.15 6.59 -20.46
C HIS A 222 -0.98 7.78 -20.97
N GLY A 223 -2.12 7.47 -21.63
CA GLY A 223 -3.04 8.44 -22.23
C GLY A 223 -3.20 8.17 -23.73
N ALA A 224 -4.32 7.56 -24.13
CA ALA A 224 -4.66 7.34 -25.52
C ALA A 224 -5.75 8.35 -25.90
N ASP A 225 -5.38 9.42 -26.57
CA ASP A 225 -5.89 9.72 -27.91
C ASP A 225 -4.93 10.61 -28.73
N GLY A 226 -3.64 10.67 -28.38
CA GLY A 226 -2.71 11.60 -29.04
C GLY A 226 -2.98 13.07 -28.72
N ARG A 227 -4.02 13.37 -27.92
CA ARG A 227 -4.19 14.67 -27.29
C ARG A 227 -3.47 14.57 -25.96
N GLY A 228 -2.37 15.29 -25.82
CA GLY A 228 -1.61 15.34 -24.58
C GLY A 228 -2.52 15.59 -23.37
N ARG A 229 -2.05 15.25 -22.18
CA ARG A 229 -2.77 15.60 -20.94
C ARG A 229 -3.10 17.10 -20.97
N ALA A 230 -4.23 17.48 -20.37
CA ALA A 230 -4.60 18.90 -20.22
C ALA A 230 -3.54 19.76 -19.49
N ASP A 231 -2.59 19.13 -18.79
CA ASP A 231 -1.43 19.77 -18.15
C ASP A 231 -0.16 19.78 -19.03
N GLY A 232 -0.26 19.40 -20.31
CA GLY A 232 0.84 19.32 -21.27
C GLY A 232 1.76 18.10 -21.14
N ARG A 233 1.61 17.26 -20.09
CA ARG A 233 2.57 16.17 -19.79
C ARG A 233 2.18 14.81 -20.40
N GLY A 234 1.39 14.81 -21.47
CA GLY A 234 1.02 13.57 -22.15
C GLY A 234 2.24 12.87 -22.73
N GLY A 235 2.18 11.55 -22.90
CA GLY A 235 3.26 10.83 -23.60
C GLY A 235 4.49 10.48 -22.74
N VAL A 236 4.53 10.85 -21.46
CA VAL A 236 5.72 10.67 -20.61
C VAL A 236 5.71 9.31 -19.90
N THR A 237 6.84 8.60 -19.94
CA THR A 237 7.09 7.42 -19.10
C THR A 237 7.63 7.87 -17.74
N GLY A 238 7.02 7.41 -16.65
CA GLY A 238 7.41 7.85 -15.31
C GLY A 238 8.48 7.00 -14.62
N HIS A 239 9.27 6.24 -15.39
CA HIS A 239 10.44 5.53 -14.86
C HIS A 239 11.44 6.52 -14.24
N GLY A 240 12.25 6.06 -13.28
CA GLY A 240 13.09 6.95 -12.48
C GLY A 240 14.23 6.21 -11.80
N GLN A 241 15.05 6.97 -11.08
CA GLN A 241 16.29 6.46 -10.46
C GLN A 241 16.03 5.43 -9.35
N ARG A 242 14.87 5.52 -8.69
CA ARG A 242 14.44 4.56 -7.64
C ARG A 242 12.94 4.38 -7.68
N TYR A 243 12.50 3.23 -7.19
CA TYR A 243 11.11 2.87 -7.06
C TYR A 243 10.75 2.58 -5.61
N ARG A 244 9.49 2.88 -5.27
CA ARG A 244 8.86 2.44 -4.04
C ARG A 244 7.48 1.90 -4.36
N ILE A 245 7.16 0.71 -3.86
CA ILE A 245 5.78 0.22 -3.84
C ILE A 245 5.33 0.14 -2.39
N THR A 246 4.28 0.89 -2.04
CA THR A 246 3.61 0.79 -0.74
C THR A 246 2.28 0.08 -0.92
N ALA A 247 1.99 -0.92 -0.10
CA ALA A 247 0.72 -1.61 -0.08
C ALA A 247 0.12 -1.53 1.32
N ILE A 248 -1.20 -1.28 1.36
CA ILE A 248 -1.94 -1.42 2.60
C ILE A 248 -1.90 -2.89 3.06
N GLY A 249 -1.59 -3.14 4.33
CA GLY A 249 -1.56 -4.50 4.87
C GLY A 249 -2.92 -5.19 4.78
N PRO A 250 -3.02 -6.48 4.41
CA PRO A 250 -4.29 -7.19 4.38
C PRO A 250 -4.97 -7.22 5.76
N GLY A 251 -6.30 -7.18 5.80
CA GLY A 251 -7.04 -7.15 7.06
C GLY A 251 -6.58 -6.00 7.95
N VAL A 252 -6.19 -6.28 9.18
CA VAL A 252 -5.67 -5.26 10.10
C VAL A 252 -4.15 -5.35 10.30
N THR A 253 -3.42 -5.94 9.35
CA THR A 253 -1.96 -6.04 9.41
C THR A 253 -1.27 -4.74 8.95
N PRO A 254 0.03 -4.54 9.29
CA PRO A 254 0.79 -3.36 8.90
C PRO A 254 0.88 -3.10 7.41
N ASP A 255 0.97 -1.82 7.06
CA ASP A 255 1.36 -1.39 5.71
C ASP A 255 2.79 -1.83 5.42
N VAL A 256 3.02 -2.30 4.20
CA VAL A 256 4.31 -2.84 3.76
C VAL A 256 4.85 -2.05 2.59
N VAL A 257 6.17 -1.99 2.52
CA VAL A 257 6.88 -1.19 1.52
C VAL A 257 8.03 -1.99 0.97
N TRP A 258 8.17 -1.95 -0.34
CA TRP A 258 9.40 -2.32 -1.04
C TRP A 258 10.02 -1.07 -1.66
N GLU A 259 11.35 -0.98 -1.66
CA GLU A 259 12.11 0.04 -2.37
C GLU A 259 13.27 -0.61 -3.14
N GLY A 260 13.57 -0.10 -4.32
CA GLY A 260 14.67 -0.58 -5.16
C GLY A 260 15.25 0.54 -6.04
N THR A 261 16.51 0.37 -6.45
CA THR A 261 17.16 1.24 -7.44
C THR A 261 16.66 0.88 -8.83
N GLY A 262 16.32 1.88 -9.66
CA GLY A 262 15.88 1.64 -11.03
C GLY A 262 16.99 1.03 -11.88
N LEU A 263 16.62 0.15 -12.80
CA LEU A 263 17.53 -0.34 -13.83
C LEU A 263 17.92 0.79 -14.79
N PRO A 264 19.07 0.71 -15.47
CA PRO A 264 19.36 1.56 -16.62
C PRO A 264 18.44 1.21 -17.80
N ASP A 265 18.49 2.02 -18.85
CA ASP A 265 17.86 1.63 -20.12
C ASP A 265 18.48 0.34 -20.65
N PHE A 266 17.66 -0.47 -21.31
CA PHE A 266 18.14 -1.73 -21.87
C PHE A 266 19.14 -1.45 -22.98
N ASP A 267 20.27 -2.15 -22.94
CA ASP A 267 21.28 -2.12 -23.98
C ASP A 267 21.56 -3.56 -24.46
N PRO A 268 21.15 -3.93 -25.69
CA PRO A 268 21.39 -5.27 -26.21
C PRO A 268 22.87 -5.57 -26.46
N ALA A 269 23.75 -4.56 -26.50
CA ALA A 269 25.19 -4.74 -26.58
C ALA A 269 25.83 -5.02 -25.21
N ASN A 270 25.09 -4.84 -24.10
CA ASN A 270 25.57 -5.09 -22.76
C ASN A 270 25.19 -6.51 -22.30
N PRO A 271 26.15 -7.47 -22.25
CA PRO A 271 25.85 -8.85 -21.92
C PRO A 271 25.29 -9.04 -20.51
N ALA A 272 25.60 -8.14 -19.57
CA ALA A 272 25.05 -8.20 -18.22
C ALA A 272 23.55 -7.86 -18.20
N LEU A 273 23.11 -6.88 -18.99
CA LEU A 273 21.69 -6.52 -19.09
C LEU A 273 20.90 -7.57 -19.86
N VAL A 274 21.47 -8.16 -20.91
CA VAL A 274 20.86 -9.28 -21.63
C VAL A 274 20.66 -10.49 -20.72
N SER A 275 21.66 -10.85 -19.91
CA SER A 275 21.54 -11.93 -18.92
C SER A 275 20.48 -11.64 -17.86
N LEU A 276 20.42 -10.38 -17.40
CA LEU A 276 19.44 -9.95 -16.40
C LEU A 276 18.00 -10.03 -16.95
N GLU A 277 17.76 -9.55 -18.17
CA GLU A 277 16.49 -9.65 -18.89
C GLU A 277 16.05 -11.12 -19.03
N GLN A 278 16.95 -12.02 -19.44
CA GLN A 278 16.64 -13.46 -19.54
C GLN A 278 16.23 -14.06 -18.18
N GLN A 279 16.95 -13.73 -17.11
CA GLN A 279 16.65 -14.19 -15.76
C GLN A 279 15.28 -13.68 -15.27
N PHE A 280 14.99 -12.39 -15.49
CA PHE A 280 13.72 -11.82 -15.05
C PHE A 280 12.54 -12.26 -15.90
N ASN A 281 12.73 -12.54 -17.19
CA ASN A 281 11.72 -13.19 -18.03
C ASN A 281 11.36 -14.59 -17.52
N ALA A 282 12.37 -15.39 -17.14
CA ALA A 282 12.13 -16.70 -16.52
C ALA A 282 11.40 -16.57 -15.18
N LEU A 283 11.81 -15.63 -14.33
CA LEU A 283 11.17 -15.39 -13.03
C LEU A 283 9.73 -14.88 -13.18
N ARG A 284 9.47 -14.03 -14.17
CA ARG A 284 8.14 -13.50 -14.48
C ARG A 284 7.16 -14.61 -14.84
N ALA A 285 7.61 -15.59 -15.63
CA ALA A 285 6.81 -16.77 -15.96
C ALA A 285 6.42 -17.61 -14.72
N LEU A 286 7.27 -17.63 -13.68
CA LEU A 286 6.98 -18.29 -12.40
C LEU A 286 6.02 -17.48 -11.51
N VAL A 287 6.16 -16.15 -11.51
CA VAL A 287 5.35 -15.25 -10.66
C VAL A 287 3.93 -15.08 -11.20
N ALA A 288 3.79 -15.00 -12.53
CA ALA A 288 2.54 -14.72 -13.24
C ALA A 288 2.23 -15.81 -14.29
N PRO A 289 2.13 -17.09 -13.90
CA PRO A 289 1.90 -18.16 -14.86
C PRO A 289 0.55 -17.95 -15.55
N ALA A 290 0.56 -18.04 -16.88
CA ALA A 290 -0.62 -17.89 -17.76
C ALA A 290 -1.31 -16.51 -17.77
N ASP A 291 -0.73 -15.44 -17.19
CA ASP A 291 -1.26 -14.07 -17.38
C ASP A 291 -0.65 -13.41 -18.62
N ARG A 292 -1.39 -13.42 -19.73
CA ARG A 292 -1.00 -12.76 -20.99
C ARG A 292 -0.72 -11.26 -20.83
N GLY A 293 -1.38 -10.60 -19.88
CA GLY A 293 -1.15 -9.18 -19.58
C GLY A 293 0.10 -8.92 -18.75
N CYS A 294 0.83 -9.96 -18.37
CA CYS A 294 2.11 -9.90 -17.67
C CYS A 294 3.27 -10.48 -18.50
N GLN A 295 3.05 -10.94 -19.73
CA GLN A 295 4.11 -11.60 -20.48
C GLN A 295 5.21 -10.61 -20.90
N ALA A 296 6.44 -11.12 -20.99
CA ALA A 296 7.52 -10.44 -21.68
C ALA A 296 7.20 -10.45 -23.17
N ASN A 297 6.94 -9.28 -23.72
CA ASN A 297 6.86 -9.08 -25.16
C ASN A 297 8.21 -8.58 -25.63
#